data_AF-A0A929ZGJ9-F1
#
_entry.id   AF-A0A929ZGJ9-F1
#
_cell.length_a   1.000
_cell.length_b   1.000
_cell.length_c   1.000
_cell.angle_alpha   90.00
_cell.angle_beta   90.00
_cell.angle_gamma   90.00
#
_symmetry.space_group_name_H-M   'P 1'
#
loop_
_entity.id
_entity.type
_entity.pdbx_description
1 polymer ?
#
loop_
_entity_poly.entity_id
_entity_poly.type
_entity_poly.pdbx_seq_one_letter_code
_entity_poly.pdbx_strand_id
1 'polypeptide(L)'
;PTGIVVSMQDEKSQIQNRAAALRVLQSRLLVLRHEEEQAKKKELAGDVKASWGDQMRSYVLQPYQMVKDLRTEFESGNPQSVFDGDIDGFINAGIRWRKNEQKAAQD
;
A
#
# COMPACT_ATOMS: atom_id res chain seq x y z
N PRO A 1 -17.43 -15.47 -15.97
CA PRO A 1 -16.14 -16.16 -16.27
C PRO A 1 -15.17 -15.20 -16.97
N THR A 2 -13.86 -15.27 -16.71
CA THR A 2 -12.83 -14.26 -17.07
C THR A 2 -12.63 -13.99 -18.57
N GLY A 3 -13.29 -14.74 -19.45
CA GLY A 3 -13.21 -14.55 -20.91
C GLY A 3 -11.89 -14.98 -21.55
N ILE A 4 -10.92 -15.48 -20.79
CA ILE A 4 -9.62 -15.93 -21.32
C ILE A 4 -9.80 -17.22 -22.11
N VAL A 5 -9.48 -17.16 -23.41
CA VAL A 5 -9.48 -18.32 -24.31
C VAL A 5 -8.04 -18.72 -24.62
N VAL A 6 -7.77 -20.03 -24.56
CA VAL A 6 -6.48 -20.63 -24.93
C VAL A 6 -6.75 -21.77 -25.90
N SER A 7 -6.09 -21.73 -27.06
CA SER A 7 -6.09 -22.79 -28.07
C SER A 7 -4.69 -23.38 -28.23
N MET A 8 -4.60 -24.70 -28.38
CA MET A 8 -3.34 -25.43 -28.54
C MET A 8 -3.50 -26.52 -29.61
N GLN A 9 -2.58 -26.58 -30.57
CA GLN A 9 -2.60 -27.54 -31.69
C GLN A 9 -1.25 -28.20 -31.95
N ASP A 10 -0.32 -28.12 -30.99
CA ASP A 10 1.09 -28.45 -31.21
C ASP A 10 1.35 -29.96 -31.25
N GLU A 11 0.55 -30.76 -30.53
CA GLU A 11 0.71 -32.20 -30.44
C GLU A 11 -0.30 -32.96 -31.29
N LYS A 12 0.09 -34.18 -31.72
CA LYS A 12 -0.83 -35.11 -32.41
C LYS A 12 -1.94 -35.64 -31.49
N SER A 13 -1.69 -35.66 -30.17
CA SER A 13 -2.66 -36.16 -29.17
C SER A 13 -3.53 -35.04 -28.60
N GLN A 14 -4.86 -35.22 -28.69
CA GLN A 14 -5.83 -34.29 -28.10
C GLN A 14 -5.69 -34.17 -26.58
N ILE A 15 -5.35 -35.26 -25.89
CA ILE A 15 -5.20 -35.27 -24.42
C ILE A 15 -4.01 -34.41 -24.01
N GLN A 16 -2.90 -34.49 -24.75
CA GLN A 16 -1.71 -33.67 -24.51
C GLN A 16 -1.99 -32.19 -24.80
N ASN A 17 -2.66 -31.88 -25.92
CA ASN A 17 -3.08 -30.51 -26.24
C ASN A 17 -3.99 -29.92 -25.16
N ARG A 18 -4.94 -30.71 -24.64
CA ARG A 18 -5.82 -30.27 -23.54
C ARG A 18 -5.03 -30.01 -22.25
N ALA A 19 -4.10 -30.89 -21.88
CA ALA A 19 -3.29 -30.73 -20.69
C ALA A 19 -2.34 -29.52 -20.78
N ALA A 20 -1.77 -29.25 -21.96
CA ALA A 20 -0.94 -28.08 -22.22
C ALA A 20 -1.77 -26.79 -22.19
N ALA A 21 -2.93 -26.77 -22.85
CA ALA A 21 -3.84 -25.62 -22.84
C ALA A 21 -4.31 -25.26 -21.43
N LEU A 22 -4.61 -26.26 -20.58
CA LEU A 22 -4.97 -26.03 -19.17
C LEU A 22 -3.83 -25.43 -18.36
N ARG A 23 -2.58 -25.88 -18.56
CA ARG A 23 -1.41 -25.28 -17.90
C ARG A 23 -1.22 -23.82 -18.28
N VAL A 24 -1.37 -23.49 -19.56
CA VAL A 24 -1.29 -22.10 -20.05
C VAL A 24 -2.46 -21.26 -19.55
N LEU A 25 -3.67 -21.83 -19.48
CA LEU A 25 -4.83 -21.13 -18.93
C LEU A 25 -4.65 -20.82 -17.45
N GLN A 26 -4.14 -21.78 -16.66
CA GLN A 26 -3.85 -21.60 -15.24
C GLN A 26 -2.81 -20.50 -15.01
N SER A 27 -1.73 -20.47 -15.80
CA SER A 27 -0.72 -19.41 -15.67
C SER A 27 -1.29 -18.03 -15.98
N ARG A 28 -2.09 -17.90 -17.05
CA ARG A 28 -2.77 -16.64 -17.41
C ARG A 28 -3.75 -16.17 -16.32
N LEU A 29 -4.51 -17.09 -15.72
CA LEU A 29 -5.41 -16.77 -14.62
C LEU A 29 -4.65 -16.33 -13.36
N LEU A 30 -3.49 -16.92 -13.09
CA LEU A 30 -2.64 -16.51 -11.97
C LEU A 30 -2.10 -15.09 -12.20
N VAL A 31 -1.63 -14.79 -13.40
CA VAL A 31 -1.17 -13.44 -13.77
C VAL A 31 -2.30 -12.42 -13.58
N LEU A 32 -3.51 -12.70 -14.10
CA LEU A 32 -4.68 -11.83 -13.92
C LEU A 32 -4.95 -11.57 -12.43
N ARG A 33 -4.98 -12.63 -11.61
CA ARG A 33 -5.19 -12.49 -10.17
C ARG A 33 -4.11 -11.63 -9.53
N HIS A 34 -2.85 -11.83 -9.91
CA HIS A 34 -1.76 -11.02 -9.40
C HIS A 34 -1.93 -9.55 -9.77
N GLU A 35 -2.29 -9.25 -11.01
CA GLU A 35 -2.58 -7.88 -11.47
C GLU A 35 -3.73 -7.25 -10.69
N GLU A 36 -4.82 -7.99 -10.44
CA GLU A 36 -5.93 -7.52 -9.61
C GLU A 36 -5.50 -7.24 -8.17
N GLU A 37 -4.69 -8.12 -7.57
CA GLU A 37 -4.14 -7.94 -6.23
C GLU A 37 -3.21 -6.73 -6.17
N GLN A 38 -2.36 -6.53 -7.19
CA GLN A 38 -1.48 -5.37 -7.29
C GLN A 38 -2.27 -4.07 -7.51
N ALA A 39 -3.32 -4.10 -8.34
CA ALA A 39 -4.20 -2.96 -8.55
C ALA A 39 -4.89 -2.54 -7.23
N LYS A 40 -5.43 -3.50 -6.48
CA LYS A 40 -6.01 -3.25 -5.14
C LYS A 40 -4.97 -2.70 -4.17
N LYS A 41 -3.76 -3.26 -4.16
CA LYS A 41 -2.65 -2.75 -3.31
C LYS A 41 -2.26 -1.32 -3.71
N LYS A 42 -2.22 -1.02 -5.00
CA LYS A 42 -1.89 0.31 -5.52
C LYS A 42 -2.97 1.33 -5.17
N GLU A 43 -4.24 0.95 -5.25
CA GLU A 43 -5.36 1.77 -4.81
C GLU A 43 -5.27 2.09 -3.31
N LEU A 44 -4.98 1.08 -2.48
CA LEU A 44 -4.79 1.26 -1.03
C LEU A 44 -3.55 2.09 -0.67
N ALA A 45 -2.47 1.96 -1.44
CA ALA A 45 -1.25 2.75 -1.23
C ALA A 45 -1.44 4.24 -1.54
N GLY A 46 -2.39 4.58 -2.40
CA GLY A 46 -2.62 5.95 -2.85
C GLY A 46 -1.52 6.49 -3.76
N ASP A 47 -1.69 7.74 -4.21
CA ASP A 47 -0.68 8.45 -5.02
C ASP A 47 0.35 9.08 -4.07
N VAL A 48 1.29 8.27 -3.55
CA VAL A 48 2.41 8.77 -2.74
C VAL A 48 3.40 9.48 -3.66
N LYS A 49 3.08 10.72 -4.02
CA LYS A 49 4.05 11.62 -4.66
C LYS A 49 4.93 12.17 -3.56
N ALA A 50 6.10 11.55 -3.37
CA ALA A 50 7.16 12.06 -2.52
C ALA A 50 7.64 13.43 -3.06
N SER A 51 6.88 14.47 -2.73
CA SER A 51 7.13 15.86 -3.09
C SER A 51 7.55 16.62 -1.84
N TRP A 52 8.35 17.67 -2.04
CA TRP A 52 8.91 18.51 -0.97
C TRP A 52 7.88 19.28 -0.10
N GLY A 53 6.58 19.01 -0.25
CA GLY A 53 5.50 19.53 0.59
C GLY A 53 4.60 18.47 1.24
N ASP A 54 4.82 17.17 0.94
CA ASP A 54 3.99 16.07 1.47
C ASP A 54 4.60 15.42 2.72
N GLN A 55 5.45 16.16 3.44
CA GLN A 55 6.09 15.65 4.64
C GLN A 55 5.10 15.64 5.81
N MET A 56 4.88 14.46 6.37
CA MET A 56 3.94 14.28 7.48
C MET A 56 4.53 14.65 8.85
N ARG A 57 5.84 14.51 9.02
CA ARG A 57 6.53 14.72 10.31
C ARG A 57 7.92 15.30 10.11
N SER A 58 8.23 16.37 10.82
CA SER A 58 9.55 17.00 10.84
C SER A 58 10.40 16.43 11.97
N TYR A 59 11.64 16.06 11.65
CA TYR A 59 12.65 15.59 12.60
C TYR A 59 13.83 16.57 12.56
N VAL A 60 13.94 17.41 13.58
CA VAL A 60 15.04 18.35 13.74
C VAL A 60 15.98 17.80 14.80
N LEU A 61 17.24 17.56 14.43
CA LEU A 61 18.27 17.02 15.33
C LEU A 61 19.25 18.09 15.80
N GLN A 62 19.40 19.17 15.03
CA GLN A 62 20.28 20.32 15.28
C GLN A 62 19.67 21.58 14.66
N PRO A 63 19.77 22.77 15.28
CA PRO A 63 20.47 23.08 16.54
C PRO A 63 19.67 22.74 17.81
N TYR A 64 18.37 22.49 17.67
CA TYR A 64 17.51 21.97 18.73
C TYR A 64 16.97 20.59 18.33
N GLN A 65 16.64 19.78 19.33
CA GLN A 65 16.11 18.44 19.13
C GLN A 65 14.59 18.47 19.26
N MET A 66 13.88 18.14 18.18
CA MET A 66 12.42 18.15 18.15
C MET A 66 11.89 17.25 17.04
N VAL A 67 10.84 16.50 17.36
CA VAL A 67 10.04 15.75 16.39
C VAL A 67 8.62 16.28 16.42
N LYS A 68 8.10 16.76 15.30
CA LYS A 68 6.75 17.34 15.21
C LYS A 68 5.94 16.72 14.07
N ASP A 69 4.76 16.18 14.37
CA ASP A 69 3.79 15.75 13.35
C ASP A 69 2.98 16.97 12.89
N LEU A 70 3.01 17.24 11.59
CA LEU A 70 2.43 18.47 11.02
C LEU A 70 0.90 18.40 10.91
N ARG A 71 0.30 17.21 11.01
CA ARG A 71 -1.15 17.04 10.92
C ARG A 71 -1.85 17.18 12.27
N THR A 72 -1.21 16.68 13.32
CA THR A 72 -1.79 16.61 14.67
C THR A 72 -1.19 17.63 15.62
N GLU A 73 -0.15 18.35 15.17
CA GLU A 73 0.65 19.29 15.95
C GLU A 73 1.34 18.67 17.18
N PHE A 74 1.28 17.35 17.34
CA PHE A 74 1.93 16.64 18.44
C PHE A 74 3.45 16.68 18.27
N GLU A 75 4.15 17.02 19.33
CA GLU A 75 5.61 17.16 19.35
C GLU A 75 6.27 16.35 20.47
N SER A 76 7.50 15.92 20.22
CA SER A 76 8.38 15.28 21.20
C SER A 76 9.74 15.97 21.19
N GLY A 77 10.23 16.32 22.37
CA GLY A 77 11.54 16.97 22.56
C GLY A 77 12.73 16.00 22.57
N ASN A 78 12.49 14.68 22.52
CA ASN A 78 13.55 13.67 22.52
C ASN A 78 13.47 12.79 21.25
N PRO A 79 14.13 13.19 20.16
CA PRO A 79 14.17 12.41 18.92
C PRO A 79 14.75 11.01 19.08
N GLN A 80 15.67 10.83 20.04
CA GLN A 80 16.33 9.54 20.22
C GLN A 80 15.34 8.47 20.69
N SER A 81 14.50 8.79 21.67
CA SER A 81 13.42 7.90 22.12
C SER A 81 12.44 7.57 20.99
N VAL A 82 12.17 8.53 20.09
CA VAL A 82 11.31 8.31 18.93
C VAL A 82 11.95 7.33 17.95
N PHE A 83 13.27 7.42 17.72
CA PHE A 83 14.00 6.46 16.90
C PHE A 83 14.11 5.08 17.56
N ASP A 84 14.15 5.03 18.89
CA ASP A 84 14.12 3.79 19.69
C ASP A 84 12.73 3.14 19.73
N GLY A 85 11.71 3.78 19.14
CA GLY A 85 10.38 3.21 18.94
C GLY A 85 9.27 3.80 19.80
N ASP A 86 9.53 4.84 20.59
CA ASP A 86 8.50 5.56 21.35
C ASP A 86 7.65 6.47 20.42
N ILE A 87 6.79 5.82 19.63
CA ILE A 87 5.91 6.48 18.64
C ILE A 87 4.42 6.39 19.00
N ASP A 88 4.08 5.77 20.12
CA ASP A 88 2.69 5.55 20.54
C ASP A 88 1.90 6.85 20.69
N GLY A 89 2.54 7.91 21.21
CA GLY A 89 1.95 9.24 21.30
C GLY A 89 1.52 9.79 19.93
N PHE A 90 2.39 9.64 18.92
CA PHE A 90 2.10 10.07 17.55
C PHE A 90 1.00 9.23 16.89
N ILE A 91 0.99 7.91 17.11
CA ILE A 91 -0.01 7.01 16.55
C ILE A 91 -1.40 7.36 17.11
N ASN A 92 -1.50 7.48 18.43
CA ASN A 92 -2.75 7.82 19.11
C ASN A 92 -3.30 9.18 18.68
N ALA A 93 -2.42 10.19 18.56
CA ALA A 93 -2.80 11.49 18.03
C ALA A 93 -3.31 11.38 16.58
N GLY A 94 -2.60 10.65 15.72
CA GLY A 94 -2.96 10.43 14.32
C GLY A 94 -4.29 9.69 14.10
N ILE A 95 -4.62 8.71 14.95
CA ILE A 95 -5.90 8.00 14.91
C ILE A 95 -7.05 8.95 15.25
N ARG A 96 -6.90 9.77 16.31
CA ARG A 96 -7.91 10.76 16.70
C ARG A 96 -8.13 11.80 15.60
N TRP A 97 -7.04 12.31 15.03
CA TRP A 97 -7.10 13.26 13.91
C TRP A 97 -7.88 12.69 12.71
N ARG A 98 -7.54 11.46 12.26
CA ARG A 98 -8.26 10.80 11.15
C ARG A 98 -9.75 10.58 11.46
N LYS A 99 -10.08 10.18 12.69
CA LYS A 99 -11.48 9.99 13.11
C LYS A 99 -12.26 11.30 13.06
N ASN A 100 -11.64 12.42 13.44
CA ASN A 100 -12.27 13.73 13.39
C ASN A 100 -12.52 14.18 11.94
N GLU A 101 -11.58 13.95 11.02
CA GLU A 101 -11.79 14.23 9.59
C GLU A 101 -12.92 13.41 8.99
N GLN A 102 -13.01 12.12 9.32
CA GLN A 102 -14.10 11.27 8.84
C GLN A 102 -15.46 11.75 9.32
N LYS A 103 -15.53 12.25 10.57
CA LYS A 103 -16.76 12.82 11.11
C LYS A 103 -17.12 14.12 10.38
N ALA A 104 -16.16 15.01 10.17
CA ALA A 104 -16.36 16.27 9.48
C ALA A 104 -16.78 16.10 7.99
N ALA A 105 -16.41 14.99 7.35
CA ALA A 105 -16.82 14.68 5.98
C ALA A 105 -18.23 14.05 5.89
N GLN A 106 -18.82 13.62 7.01
CA GLN A 106 -20.17 13.04 7.09
C GLN A 106 -21.24 14.07 7.45
N ASP A 107 -20.85 15.17 8.10
CA ASP A 107 -21.69 16.33 8.42
C ASP A 107 -21.80 17.28 7.21
#